data_AF-A0A962HIX2-F1
#
_entry.id   AF-A0A962HIX2-F1
#
_cell.length_a   1.000
_cell.length_b   1.000
_cell.length_c   1.000
_cell.angle_alpha   90.00
_cell.angle_beta   90.00
_cell.angle_gamma   90.00
#
_symmetry.space_group_name_H-M   'P 1'
#
loop_
_entity.id
_entity.type
_entity.pdbx_description
1 polymer ?
#
loop_
_entity_poly.entity_id
_entity_poly.type
_entity_poly.pdbx_seq_one_letter_code
_entity_poly.pdbx_strand_id
1 'polypeptide(L)'
;MTAIHQRYTREIYDNLRYRPTWLPGTPIRLGSVGVIENGIFRPVTALAQLNMAFDAVTDSSRDTISYNSKSGVSITFKAAGDSNPRFEAVTQGSAGALVEFSRDGAVVLQLKGAASHRIADQPALYRALLRAVVLGDQAQWQRDWVVITEVVQAQSATILISDSAGSRLELKASGAIAPVSLVDASAGLSVAQESQISTRIIAESGLTPLYRGVRVQRGFLWLFDEVQPASAGTPGAEAVFGAAAPEDDAADS
;
A
#
# COMPACT_ATOMS: atom_id res chain seq x y z
N MET A 1 -5.68 -20.09 1.84
CA MET A 1 -4.60 -19.36 1.15
C MET A 1 -4.82 -17.88 1.35
N THR A 2 -3.81 -17.12 1.79
CA THR A 2 -3.91 -15.65 1.96
C THR A 2 -3.94 -14.99 0.59
N ALA A 3 -4.88 -14.06 0.36
CA ALA A 3 -4.98 -13.38 -0.93
C ALA A 3 -3.76 -12.49 -1.21
N ILE A 4 -3.42 -12.27 -2.47
CA ILE A 4 -2.20 -11.54 -2.88
C ILE A 4 -2.13 -10.12 -2.29
N HIS A 5 -3.26 -9.41 -2.29
CA HIS A 5 -3.37 -8.06 -1.72
C HIS A 5 -3.10 -8.04 -0.21
N GLN A 6 -3.53 -9.07 0.53
CA GLN A 6 -3.29 -9.16 1.98
C GLN A 6 -1.80 -9.38 2.27
N ARG A 7 -1.11 -10.20 1.46
CA ARG A 7 0.36 -10.40 1.58
C ARG A 7 1.10 -9.09 1.32
N TYR A 8 0.80 -8.44 0.20
CA TYR A 8 1.42 -7.17 -0.19
C TYR A 8 1.17 -6.06 0.84
N THR A 9 -0.10 -5.85 1.23
CA THR A 9 -0.47 -4.77 2.17
C THR A 9 0.15 -4.95 3.54
N ARG A 10 0.19 -6.20 4.05
CA ARG A 10 0.85 -6.53 5.32
C ARG A 10 2.36 -6.33 5.25
N GLU A 11 3.02 -6.88 4.23
CA GLU A 11 4.47 -6.83 4.10
C GLU A 11 5.00 -5.40 4.01
N ILE A 12 4.37 -4.56 3.20
CA ILE A 12 4.77 -3.15 3.08
C ILE A 12 4.49 -2.40 4.39
N TYR A 13 3.34 -2.63 5.03
CA TYR A 13 3.02 -1.96 6.30
C TYR A 13 3.99 -2.32 7.43
N ASP A 14 4.35 -3.59 7.55
CA ASP A 14 5.24 -4.08 8.60
C ASP A 14 6.67 -3.54 8.45
N ASN A 15 7.12 -3.27 7.22
CA ASN A 15 8.48 -2.80 6.95
C ASN A 15 8.60 -1.28 6.78
N LEU A 16 7.59 -0.60 6.22
CA LEU A 16 7.65 0.84 5.93
C LEU A 16 6.78 1.68 6.86
N ARG A 17 5.87 1.08 7.65
CA ARG A 17 4.88 1.81 8.47
C ARG A 17 4.01 2.79 7.66
N TYR A 18 3.87 2.51 6.37
CA TYR A 18 2.90 3.10 5.45
C TYR A 18 1.99 1.99 4.93
N ARG A 19 0.73 2.33 4.68
CA ARG A 19 -0.17 1.41 3.97
C ARG A 19 0.06 1.56 2.48
N PRO A 20 0.22 0.46 1.73
CA PRO A 20 0.21 0.58 0.29
C PRO A 20 -1.21 0.66 -0.25
N THR A 21 -1.35 1.32 -1.38
CA THR A 21 -2.59 1.40 -2.14
C THR A 21 -2.85 0.08 -2.85
N TRP A 22 -4.13 -0.32 -2.91
CA TRP A 22 -4.57 -1.47 -3.69
C TRP A 22 -5.84 -1.12 -4.47
N LEU A 23 -5.89 -1.25 -5.80
CA LEU A 23 -4.80 -1.71 -6.67
C LEU A 23 -3.60 -0.74 -6.64
N PRO A 24 -2.34 -1.18 -6.81
CA PRO A 24 -1.17 -0.32 -6.56
C PRO A 24 -1.05 0.93 -7.45
N GLY A 25 -1.80 0.99 -8.56
CA GLY A 25 -1.90 2.16 -9.44
C GLY A 25 -3.13 3.04 -9.17
N THR A 26 -4.03 2.66 -8.27
CA THR A 26 -5.22 3.46 -7.95
C THR A 26 -4.79 4.75 -7.24
N PRO A 27 -5.27 5.92 -7.65
CA PRO A 27 -4.93 7.15 -6.96
C PRO A 27 -5.70 7.28 -5.63
N ILE A 28 -4.99 7.55 -4.55
CA ILE A 28 -5.54 7.95 -3.25
C ILE A 28 -5.25 9.43 -3.03
N ARG A 29 -6.23 10.14 -2.46
CA ARG A 29 -6.14 11.59 -2.23
C ARG A 29 -6.16 11.90 -0.74
N LEU A 30 -5.48 12.99 -0.39
CA LEU A 30 -5.51 13.55 0.95
C LEU A 30 -6.95 13.96 1.31
N GLY A 31 -7.39 13.62 2.52
CA GLY A 31 -8.75 13.90 2.99
C GLY A 31 -9.83 12.99 2.40
N SER A 32 -9.48 11.96 1.62
CA SER A 32 -10.43 10.88 1.30
C SER A 32 -10.88 10.19 2.58
N VAL A 33 -12.16 9.85 2.65
CA VAL A 33 -12.79 9.13 3.76
C VAL A 33 -13.34 7.82 3.23
N GLY A 34 -13.11 6.73 3.93
CA GLY A 34 -13.52 5.42 3.46
C GLY A 34 -13.28 4.33 4.49
N VAL A 35 -13.46 3.08 4.10
CA VAL A 35 -13.28 1.91 4.97
C VAL A 35 -12.02 1.15 4.58
N ILE A 36 -11.37 0.52 5.56
CA ILE A 36 -10.26 -0.41 5.28
C ILE A 36 -10.75 -1.84 5.49
N GLU A 37 -10.92 -2.57 4.39
CA GLU A 37 -11.35 -3.97 4.38
C GLU A 37 -10.22 -4.84 3.86
N ASN A 38 -9.82 -5.87 4.63
CA ASN A 38 -8.75 -6.80 4.21
C ASN A 38 -7.44 -6.11 3.78
N GLY A 39 -7.14 -4.94 4.36
CA GLY A 39 -5.94 -4.14 4.05
C GLY A 39 -6.11 -3.19 2.86
N ILE A 40 -7.25 -3.21 2.17
CA ILE A 40 -7.58 -2.34 1.03
C ILE A 40 -8.40 -1.16 1.52
N PHE A 41 -8.00 0.07 1.18
CA PHE A 41 -8.83 1.25 1.41
C PHE A 41 -9.87 1.39 0.29
N ARG A 42 -11.14 1.51 0.67
CA ARG A 42 -12.26 1.77 -0.23
C ARG A 42 -12.82 3.16 0.07
N PRO A 43 -12.65 4.14 -0.84
CA PRO A 43 -13.20 5.47 -0.64
C PRO A 43 -14.73 5.43 -0.62
N VAL A 44 -15.33 6.19 0.29
CA VAL A 44 -16.78 6.35 0.46
C VAL A 44 -17.17 7.81 0.24
N THR A 45 -16.40 8.74 0.82
CA THR A 45 -16.63 10.19 0.72
C THR A 45 -15.29 10.94 0.87
N ALA A 46 -15.33 12.24 1.13
CA ALA A 46 -14.16 13.07 1.43
C ALA A 46 -14.51 14.08 2.52
N LEU A 47 -13.50 14.52 3.28
CA LEU A 47 -13.67 15.55 4.32
C LEU A 47 -14.39 16.80 3.78
N ALA A 48 -14.07 17.21 2.56
CA ALA A 48 -14.73 18.34 1.89
C ALA A 48 -16.24 18.15 1.72
N GLN A 49 -16.71 16.93 1.43
CA GLN A 49 -18.14 16.62 1.33
C GLN A 49 -18.84 16.59 2.70
N LEU A 50 -18.07 16.42 3.76
CA LEU A 50 -18.51 16.48 5.16
C LEU A 50 -18.32 17.88 5.77
N ASN A 51 -18.07 18.90 4.94
CA ASN A 51 -17.81 20.28 5.36
C ASN A 51 -16.62 20.43 6.35
N MET A 52 -15.65 19.51 6.29
CA MET A 52 -14.41 19.60 7.05
C MET A 52 -13.29 20.06 6.13
N ALA A 53 -12.99 21.35 6.18
CA ALA A 53 -11.84 21.93 5.50
C ALA A 53 -10.53 21.60 6.22
N PHE A 54 -9.44 21.52 5.45
CA PHE A 54 -8.10 21.32 5.98
C PHE A 54 -7.07 21.97 5.06
N ASP A 55 -5.94 22.38 5.63
CA ASP A 55 -4.76 22.80 4.88
C ASP A 55 -3.83 21.62 4.66
N ALA A 56 -3.19 21.58 3.49
CA ALA A 56 -2.20 20.57 3.14
C ALA A 56 -0.78 21.14 3.24
N VAL A 57 0.14 20.36 3.78
CA VAL A 57 1.57 20.56 3.65
C VAL A 57 2.06 19.72 2.47
N THR A 58 2.49 20.41 1.43
CA THR A 58 3.13 19.78 0.27
C THR A 58 4.62 19.70 0.53
N ASP A 59 5.16 18.50 0.73
CA ASP A 59 6.59 18.30 0.69
C ASP A 59 7.12 18.49 -0.75
N SER A 60 8.23 19.22 -0.87
CA SER A 60 8.94 19.45 -2.12
C SER A 60 10.17 18.56 -2.27
N SER A 61 10.46 17.72 -1.26
CA SER A 61 11.49 16.68 -1.33
C SER A 61 11.23 15.73 -2.50
N ARG A 62 12.30 15.07 -2.95
CA ARG A 62 12.27 14.13 -4.06
C ARG A 62 13.10 12.91 -3.70
N ASP A 63 12.59 12.18 -2.72
CA ASP A 63 13.30 11.04 -2.18
C ASP A 63 13.20 9.84 -3.12
N THR A 64 14.10 8.88 -2.92
CA THR A 64 14.00 7.56 -3.54
C THR A 64 13.67 6.55 -2.45
N ILE A 65 12.56 5.83 -2.61
CA ILE A 65 12.17 4.75 -1.71
C ILE A 65 12.38 3.44 -2.46
N SER A 66 13.21 2.57 -1.92
CA SER A 66 13.45 1.23 -2.47
C SER A 66 13.22 0.19 -1.40
N TYR A 67 12.30 -0.72 -1.67
CA TYR A 67 11.99 -1.86 -0.84
C TYR A 67 11.95 -3.11 -1.71
N ASN A 68 12.70 -4.12 -1.29
CA ASN A 68 12.55 -5.48 -1.78
C ASN A 68 12.25 -6.36 -0.58
N SER A 69 11.45 -7.40 -0.79
CA SER A 69 11.35 -8.48 0.18
C SER A 69 12.73 -8.94 0.64
N LYS A 70 12.95 -8.98 1.96
CA LYS A 70 14.25 -9.33 2.57
C LYS A 70 14.81 -10.67 2.07
N SER A 71 13.91 -11.59 1.72
CA SER A 71 14.22 -12.85 1.07
C SER A 71 13.41 -13.01 -0.22
N GLY A 72 14.04 -13.62 -1.22
CA GLY A 72 13.35 -14.12 -2.40
C GLY A 72 13.09 -13.12 -3.51
N VAL A 73 13.93 -12.09 -3.62
CA VAL A 73 14.05 -11.23 -4.79
C VAL A 73 15.52 -11.18 -5.20
N SER A 74 15.79 -11.41 -6.49
CA SER A 74 17.09 -11.19 -7.13
C SER A 74 16.88 -10.28 -8.33
N ILE A 75 17.71 -9.23 -8.46
CA ILE A 75 17.68 -8.32 -9.61
C ILE A 75 19.06 -8.36 -10.25
N THR A 76 19.12 -8.82 -11.49
CA THR A 76 20.34 -8.88 -12.30
C THR A 76 20.21 -7.91 -13.46
N PHE A 77 21.23 -7.08 -13.70
CA PHE A 77 21.28 -6.19 -14.85
C PHE A 77 22.29 -6.72 -15.88
N LYS A 78 22.05 -6.42 -17.15
CA LYS A 78 23.05 -6.62 -18.22
C LYS A 78 23.14 -5.39 -19.10
N ALA A 79 24.36 -5.02 -19.51
CA ALA A 79 24.56 -3.98 -20.50
C ALA A 79 24.32 -4.51 -21.92
N ALA A 80 24.18 -3.60 -22.88
CA ALA A 80 24.23 -3.98 -24.29
C ALA A 80 25.65 -4.44 -24.65
N GLY A 81 25.78 -5.55 -25.35
CA GLY A 81 27.03 -6.22 -25.67
C GLY A 81 27.37 -7.39 -24.74
N ASP A 82 26.81 -7.39 -23.51
CA ASP A 82 27.04 -8.46 -22.55
C ASP A 82 26.24 -9.73 -22.91
N SER A 83 26.93 -10.86 -22.92
CA SER A 83 26.30 -12.18 -22.93
C SER A 83 26.05 -12.63 -21.49
N ASN A 84 24.78 -12.81 -21.14
CA ASN A 84 24.41 -13.40 -19.86
C ASN A 84 23.38 -14.50 -20.13
N PRO A 85 23.74 -15.79 -19.96
CA PRO A 85 22.87 -16.90 -20.31
C PRO A 85 21.62 -16.98 -19.42
N ARG A 86 21.58 -16.22 -18.32
CA ARG A 86 20.35 -16.11 -17.55
C ARG A 86 19.26 -15.41 -18.35
N PHE A 87 19.57 -14.45 -19.22
CA PHE A 87 18.54 -13.75 -19.99
C PHE A 87 18.14 -14.56 -21.22
N GLU A 88 16.88 -14.96 -21.28
CA GLU A 88 16.33 -15.78 -22.35
C GLU A 88 15.80 -14.94 -23.51
N ALA A 89 15.13 -13.81 -23.21
CA ALA A 89 14.46 -12.98 -24.21
C ALA A 89 15.21 -11.69 -24.57
N VAL A 90 16.08 -11.19 -23.68
CA VAL A 90 16.87 -9.98 -23.95
C VAL A 90 18.18 -10.33 -24.68
N THR A 91 18.23 -10.07 -25.99
CA THR A 91 19.40 -10.38 -26.83
C THR A 91 20.67 -9.64 -26.41
N GLN A 92 21.84 -10.14 -26.84
CA GLN A 92 23.15 -9.53 -26.54
C GLN A 92 23.22 -8.04 -26.90
N GLY A 93 22.60 -7.62 -28.01
CA GLY A 93 22.61 -6.23 -28.47
C GLY A 93 21.75 -5.25 -27.66
N SER A 94 21.07 -5.68 -26.60
CA SER A 94 20.17 -4.84 -25.80
C SER A 94 20.54 -4.86 -24.32
N ALA A 95 20.38 -3.74 -23.62
CA ALA A 95 20.44 -3.72 -22.17
C ALA A 95 19.15 -4.32 -21.57
N GLY A 96 19.26 -4.88 -20.37
CA GLY A 96 18.10 -5.45 -19.70
C GLY A 96 18.25 -5.62 -18.20
N ALA A 97 17.11 -5.86 -17.55
CA ALA A 97 17.03 -6.23 -16.15
C ALA A 97 16.22 -7.51 -16.01
N LEU A 98 16.70 -8.42 -15.19
CA LEU A 98 16.06 -9.67 -14.84
C LEU A 98 15.68 -9.61 -13.37
N VAL A 99 14.39 -9.75 -13.07
CA VAL A 99 13.87 -9.87 -11.71
C VAL A 99 13.39 -11.30 -11.51
N GLU A 100 13.95 -11.97 -10.52
CA GLU A 100 13.60 -13.35 -10.16
C GLU A 100 13.09 -13.41 -8.73
N PHE A 101 12.01 -14.15 -8.53
CA PHE A 101 11.39 -14.34 -7.25
C PHE A 101 11.51 -15.80 -6.81
N SER A 102 12.05 -16.05 -5.62
CA SER A 102 12.16 -17.42 -5.09
C SER A 102 11.08 -17.77 -4.07
N ARG A 103 10.10 -16.88 -3.85
CA ARG A 103 8.95 -17.12 -2.99
C ARG A 103 7.68 -16.45 -3.52
N ASP A 104 6.55 -17.01 -3.13
CA ASP A 104 5.20 -16.53 -3.43
C ASP A 104 4.93 -15.18 -2.73
N GLY A 105 4.34 -14.23 -3.45
CA GLY A 105 3.98 -12.92 -2.90
C GLY A 105 5.15 -12.03 -2.49
N ALA A 106 6.36 -12.30 -2.98
CA ALA A 106 7.49 -11.39 -2.83
C ALA A 106 7.27 -10.11 -3.66
N VAL A 107 7.81 -9.01 -3.15
CA VAL A 107 7.52 -7.65 -3.58
C VAL A 107 8.81 -6.92 -3.94
N VAL A 108 8.77 -6.22 -5.07
CA VAL A 108 9.68 -5.13 -5.40
C VAL A 108 8.86 -3.85 -5.44
N LEU A 109 9.24 -2.87 -4.63
CA LEU A 109 8.66 -1.53 -4.60
C LEU A 109 9.80 -0.52 -4.73
N GLN A 110 9.86 0.15 -5.88
CA GLN A 110 10.79 1.24 -6.11
C GLN A 110 9.99 2.49 -6.46
N LEU A 111 10.28 3.60 -5.79
CA LEU A 111 9.66 4.91 -5.99
C LEU A 111 10.76 5.94 -6.22
N LYS A 112 10.67 6.69 -7.32
CA LYS A 112 11.56 7.81 -7.66
C LYS A 112 10.81 9.13 -7.49
N GLY A 113 11.48 10.11 -6.91
CA GLY A 113 10.91 11.43 -6.67
C GLY A 113 9.68 11.36 -5.76
N ALA A 114 9.74 10.52 -4.73
CA ALA A 114 8.69 10.37 -3.74
C ALA A 114 8.64 11.61 -2.85
N ALA A 115 7.44 12.19 -2.71
CA ALA A 115 7.15 13.32 -1.85
C ALA A 115 5.96 12.99 -0.95
N SER A 116 6.03 13.35 0.33
CA SER A 116 4.93 13.13 1.29
C SER A 116 4.05 14.37 1.41
N HIS A 117 2.76 14.24 1.09
CA HIS A 117 1.77 15.30 1.27
C HIS A 117 0.87 14.95 2.44
N ARG A 118 0.74 15.85 3.42
CA ARG A 118 -0.02 15.58 4.65
C ARG A 118 -0.96 16.72 5.03
N ILE A 119 -1.98 16.40 5.81
CA ILE A 119 -2.81 17.43 6.47
C ILE A 119 -1.95 18.17 7.50
N ALA A 120 -1.99 19.50 7.48
CA ALA A 120 -1.13 20.38 8.28
C ALA A 120 -1.45 20.31 9.77
N ASP A 121 -2.68 20.68 10.14
CA ASP A 121 -3.13 20.74 11.54
C ASP A 121 -3.84 19.44 11.93
N GLN A 122 -3.03 18.40 12.21
CA GLN A 122 -3.55 17.10 12.69
C GLN A 122 -4.36 17.24 14.00
N PRO A 123 -3.94 18.03 15.01
CA PRO A 123 -4.76 18.24 16.20
C PRO A 123 -6.14 18.85 15.92
N ALA A 124 -6.25 19.82 15.01
CA ALA A 124 -7.54 20.39 14.62
C ALA A 124 -8.42 19.37 13.90
N LEU A 125 -7.84 18.58 12.99
CA LEU A 125 -8.53 17.46 12.36
C LEU A 125 -9.08 16.49 13.42
N TYR A 126 -8.27 16.09 14.39
CA TYR A 126 -8.69 15.11 15.39
C TYR A 126 -9.86 15.62 16.24
N ARG A 127 -9.83 16.90 16.65
CA ARG A 127 -10.95 17.54 17.34
C ARG A 127 -12.20 17.63 16.46
N ALA A 128 -12.07 17.80 15.15
CA ALA A 128 -13.21 17.82 14.23
C ALA A 128 -13.83 16.41 14.09
N LEU A 129 -13.00 15.38 13.95
CA LEU A 129 -13.46 13.99 13.87
C LEU A 129 -14.17 13.54 15.15
N LEU A 130 -13.59 13.83 16.32
CA LEU A 130 -14.23 13.50 17.60
C LEU A 130 -15.57 14.22 17.77
N ARG A 131 -15.66 15.51 17.41
CA ARG A 131 -16.94 16.24 17.44
C ARG A 131 -17.98 15.62 16.51
N ALA A 132 -17.59 15.23 15.30
CA ALA A 132 -18.49 14.59 14.34
C ALA A 132 -19.05 13.26 14.86
N VAL A 133 -18.24 12.48 15.58
CA VAL A 133 -18.65 11.19 16.16
C VAL A 133 -19.47 11.35 17.44
N VAL A 134 -19.04 12.22 18.35
CA VAL A 134 -19.61 12.34 19.71
C VAL A 134 -20.87 13.21 19.74
N LEU A 135 -20.86 14.34 19.03
CA LEU A 135 -21.95 15.32 19.10
C LEU A 135 -23.10 14.98 18.14
N GLY A 136 -22.89 14.07 17.19
CA GLY A 136 -23.94 13.66 16.25
C GLY A 136 -24.37 14.77 15.26
N ASP A 137 -23.74 15.94 15.28
CA ASP A 137 -24.00 17.07 14.36
C ASP A 137 -23.86 16.68 12.88
N GLN A 138 -23.13 15.60 12.62
CA GLN A 138 -23.03 14.93 11.34
C GLN A 138 -23.47 13.47 11.56
N ALA A 139 -24.77 13.20 11.60
CA ALA A 139 -25.38 11.86 11.76
C ALA A 139 -24.96 10.81 10.69
N GLN A 140 -23.94 11.11 9.90
CA GLN A 140 -23.41 10.34 8.79
C GLN A 140 -22.07 9.67 9.10
N TRP A 141 -21.36 10.04 10.19
CA TRP A 141 -20.05 9.45 10.47
C TRP A 141 -20.18 7.99 10.93
N GLN A 142 -19.57 7.07 10.19
CA GLN A 142 -19.51 5.65 10.58
C GLN A 142 -18.19 5.33 11.28
N ARG A 143 -18.23 4.48 12.31
CA ARG A 143 -17.08 4.23 13.19
C ARG A 143 -15.91 3.52 12.52
N ASP A 144 -16.16 2.79 11.45
CA ASP A 144 -15.16 2.10 10.64
C ASP A 144 -14.49 3.02 9.60
N TRP A 145 -14.96 4.27 9.48
CA TRP A 145 -14.37 5.23 8.57
C TRP A 145 -12.95 5.65 8.99
N VAL A 146 -12.10 5.66 7.99
CA VAL A 146 -10.71 6.09 8.01
C VAL A 146 -10.58 7.33 7.14
N VAL A 147 -9.86 8.32 7.64
CA VAL A 147 -9.45 9.51 6.92
C VAL A 147 -8.02 9.36 6.46
N ILE A 148 -7.76 9.62 5.18
CA ILE A 148 -6.41 9.68 4.64
C ILE A 148 -5.77 11.02 5.04
N THR A 149 -4.72 10.96 5.86
CA THR A 149 -4.05 12.13 6.45
C THR A 149 -2.67 12.40 5.87
N GLU A 150 -2.13 11.44 5.13
CA GLU A 150 -0.85 11.52 4.46
C GLU A 150 -0.86 10.62 3.21
N VAL A 151 -0.31 11.10 2.10
CA VAL A 151 -0.09 10.32 0.87
C VAL A 151 1.34 10.52 0.41
N VAL A 152 1.97 9.45 -0.09
CA VAL A 152 3.25 9.53 -0.78
C VAL A 152 2.96 9.55 -2.27
N GLN A 153 3.31 10.63 -2.94
CA GLN A 153 3.21 10.75 -4.39
C GLN A 153 4.57 10.46 -5.01
N ALA A 154 4.62 9.55 -5.99
CA ALA A 154 5.84 9.20 -6.71
C ALA A 154 5.82 9.77 -8.13
N GLN A 155 6.95 10.33 -8.56
CA GLN A 155 7.13 10.75 -9.95
C GLN A 155 7.19 9.56 -10.90
N SER A 156 7.83 8.47 -10.46
CA SER A 156 7.83 7.19 -11.15
C SER A 156 7.87 6.06 -10.13
N ALA A 157 7.14 4.98 -10.38
CA ALA A 157 7.11 3.82 -9.51
C ALA A 157 7.13 2.50 -10.27
N THR A 158 7.85 1.54 -9.70
CA THR A 158 7.87 0.14 -10.13
C THR A 158 7.42 -0.72 -8.97
N ILE A 159 6.32 -1.46 -9.18
CA ILE A 159 5.71 -2.35 -8.20
C ILE A 159 5.52 -3.71 -8.86
N LEU A 160 6.28 -4.69 -8.38
CA LEU A 160 6.21 -6.07 -8.86
C LEU A 160 5.83 -6.97 -7.71
N ILE A 161 4.89 -7.90 -7.95
CA ILE A 161 4.46 -8.86 -6.95
C ILE A 161 4.43 -10.25 -7.58
N SER A 162 5.20 -11.20 -7.05
CA SER A 162 5.19 -12.58 -7.54
C SER A 162 3.89 -13.29 -7.22
N ASP A 163 3.40 -14.10 -8.16
CA ASP A 163 2.30 -15.03 -7.90
C ASP A 163 2.79 -16.26 -7.13
N SER A 164 3.96 -16.79 -7.49
CA SER A 164 4.55 -18.01 -6.92
C SER A 164 6.07 -17.92 -6.76
N ALA A 165 6.68 -18.92 -6.12
CA ALA A 165 8.11 -19.17 -6.24
C ALA A 165 8.47 -19.51 -7.70
N GLY A 166 9.62 -19.02 -8.16
CA GLY A 166 10.09 -19.20 -9.54
C GLY A 166 9.59 -18.12 -10.51
N SER A 167 8.76 -17.17 -10.06
CA SER A 167 8.32 -16.07 -10.93
C SER A 167 9.49 -15.27 -11.48
N ARG A 168 9.34 -14.83 -12.71
CA ARG A 168 10.42 -14.23 -13.48
C ARG A 168 9.89 -13.08 -14.33
N LEU A 169 10.67 -12.01 -14.40
CA LEU A 169 10.39 -10.88 -15.28
C LEU A 169 11.69 -10.42 -15.93
N GLU A 170 11.73 -10.51 -17.25
CA GLU A 170 12.80 -9.93 -18.07
C GLU A 170 12.32 -8.63 -18.69
N LEU A 171 13.07 -7.56 -18.42
CA LEU A 171 12.85 -6.24 -18.95
C LEU A 171 13.94 -5.90 -19.96
N LYS A 172 13.53 -5.41 -21.11
CA LYS A 172 14.39 -4.82 -22.13
C LYS A 172 14.33 -3.31 -22.00
N ALA A 173 15.49 -2.66 -22.05
CA ALA A 173 15.56 -1.21 -22.24
C ALA A 173 15.88 -0.85 -23.68
N SER A 174 15.33 0.28 -24.13
CA SER A 174 15.75 0.94 -25.36
C SER A 174 16.94 1.87 -25.14
N GLY A 175 17.14 2.35 -23.91
CA GLY A 175 18.27 3.20 -23.50
C GLY A 175 19.27 2.50 -22.59
N ALA A 176 20.25 3.26 -22.10
CA ALA A 176 21.14 2.79 -21.05
C ALA A 176 20.35 2.60 -19.74
N ILE A 177 20.44 1.41 -19.13
CA ILE A 177 19.94 1.18 -17.78
C ILE A 177 21.06 1.52 -16.82
N ALA A 178 20.86 2.53 -15.98
CA ALA A 178 21.72 2.71 -14.81
C ALA A 178 21.58 1.47 -13.92
N PRO A 179 22.69 0.82 -13.50
CA PRO A 179 22.61 -0.24 -12.51
C PRO A 179 21.79 0.26 -11.32
N VAL A 180 20.87 -0.58 -10.82
CA VAL A 180 20.04 -0.36 -9.60
C VAL A 180 18.64 0.23 -9.81
N SER A 181 18.28 0.84 -10.94
CA SER A 181 16.97 1.51 -11.06
C SER A 181 16.01 0.88 -12.09
N LEU A 182 14.90 0.33 -11.61
CA LEU A 182 13.75 -0.08 -12.44
C LEU A 182 12.72 1.04 -12.60
N VAL A 183 12.96 2.23 -12.02
CA VAL A 183 12.05 3.39 -11.98
C VAL A 183 12.47 4.49 -12.93
N ASP A 184 13.45 4.23 -13.80
CA ASP A 184 13.83 5.20 -14.81
C ASP A 184 12.98 5.06 -16.07
N ALA A 185 11.91 5.87 -16.15
CA ALA A 185 11.07 5.94 -17.33
C ALA A 185 11.85 6.28 -18.61
N SER A 186 12.97 7.02 -18.50
CA SER A 186 13.81 7.38 -19.64
C SER A 186 14.56 6.19 -20.25
N ALA A 187 14.71 5.08 -19.50
CA ALA A 187 15.32 3.86 -20.03
C ALA A 187 14.41 3.11 -21.02
N GLY A 188 13.14 3.50 -21.15
CA GLY A 188 12.18 2.87 -22.07
C GLY A 188 11.99 1.38 -21.77
N LEU A 189 11.80 1.06 -20.49
CA LEU A 189 11.65 -0.32 -20.02
C LEU A 189 10.38 -0.95 -20.63
N SER A 190 10.55 -2.13 -21.21
CA SER A 190 9.49 -2.94 -21.79
C SER A 190 9.65 -4.39 -21.33
N VAL A 191 8.54 -5.11 -21.21
CA VAL A 191 8.58 -6.53 -20.83
C VAL A 191 9.01 -7.34 -22.04
N ALA A 192 10.12 -8.05 -21.91
CA ALA A 192 10.59 -9.01 -22.90
C ALA A 192 9.98 -10.41 -22.65
N GLN A 193 9.90 -10.81 -21.38
CA GLN A 193 9.33 -12.08 -20.96
C GLN A 193 8.83 -11.98 -19.50
N GLU A 194 7.75 -12.69 -19.18
CA GLU A 194 7.13 -12.69 -17.86
C GLU A 194 6.56 -14.08 -17.58
N SER A 195 6.76 -14.58 -16.36
CA SER A 195 6.12 -15.80 -15.87
C SER A 195 5.68 -15.65 -14.43
N GLN A 196 4.43 -16.05 -14.16
CA GLN A 196 3.86 -16.15 -12.80
C GLN A 196 3.96 -14.84 -11.98
N ILE A 197 3.79 -13.69 -12.61
CA ILE A 197 3.73 -12.39 -11.92
C ILE A 197 2.27 -12.01 -11.72
N SER A 198 1.89 -11.64 -10.50
CA SER A 198 0.52 -11.31 -10.14
C SER A 198 0.17 -9.84 -10.37
N THR A 199 1.15 -8.94 -10.23
CA THR A 199 0.98 -7.50 -10.44
C THR A 199 2.27 -6.91 -10.98
N ARG A 200 2.14 -6.08 -12.02
CA ARG A 200 3.25 -5.44 -12.71
C ARG A 200 2.92 -3.99 -13.02
N ILE A 201 3.58 -3.08 -12.31
CA ILE A 201 3.65 -1.66 -12.60
C ILE A 201 5.12 -1.35 -12.82
N ILE A 202 5.47 -0.75 -13.96
CA ILE A 202 6.88 -0.49 -14.31
C ILE A 202 7.02 0.96 -14.74
N ALA A 203 7.84 1.70 -13.99
CA ALA A 203 8.18 3.09 -14.23
C ALA A 203 6.97 4.01 -14.47
N GLU A 204 5.80 3.67 -13.93
CA GLU A 204 4.57 4.42 -14.11
C GLU A 204 4.60 5.72 -13.30
N SER A 205 4.06 6.79 -13.87
CA SER A 205 4.15 8.13 -13.30
C SER A 205 2.89 8.58 -12.57
N GLY A 206 3.05 9.52 -11.63
CA GLY A 206 1.92 10.18 -10.96
C GLY A 206 1.13 9.28 -10.00
N LEU A 207 1.76 8.21 -9.49
CA LEU A 207 1.12 7.26 -8.60
C LEU A 207 1.15 7.75 -7.14
N THR A 208 0.18 7.29 -6.34
CA THR A 208 0.14 7.46 -4.88
C THR A 208 0.23 6.09 -4.20
N PRO A 209 1.41 5.45 -4.26
CA PRO A 209 1.57 4.05 -3.89
C PRO A 209 1.41 3.78 -2.39
N LEU A 210 1.61 4.80 -1.54
CA LEU A 210 1.59 4.67 -0.09
C LEU A 210 0.74 5.78 0.54
N TYR A 211 0.12 5.49 1.67
CA TYR A 211 -0.66 6.44 2.45
C TYR A 211 -0.62 6.13 3.95
N ARG A 212 -1.05 7.10 4.76
CA ARG A 212 -1.48 6.89 6.14
C ARG A 212 -2.88 7.45 6.33
N GLY A 213 -3.55 6.89 7.31
CA GLY A 213 -4.83 7.40 7.74
C GLY A 213 -5.06 7.20 9.22
N VAL A 214 -6.09 7.87 9.71
CA VAL A 214 -6.55 7.80 11.09
C VAL A 214 -8.02 7.43 11.13
N ARG A 215 -8.47 6.85 12.23
CA ARG A 215 -9.88 6.57 12.49
C ARG A 215 -10.22 6.90 13.92
N VAL A 216 -11.50 7.11 14.19
CA VAL A 216 -12.01 7.25 15.56
C VAL A 216 -12.37 5.88 16.09
N GLN A 217 -11.84 5.50 17.25
CA GLN A 217 -12.14 4.24 17.93
C GLN A 217 -12.56 4.49 19.37
N ARG A 218 -13.33 3.54 19.93
CA ARG A 218 -13.57 3.52 21.36
C ARG A 218 -12.29 3.16 22.11
N GLY A 219 -11.94 3.99 23.08
CA GLY A 219 -10.82 3.83 23.99
C GLY A 219 -11.10 2.82 25.12
N PHE A 220 -10.18 2.82 26.08
CA PHE A 220 -10.14 1.86 27.19
C PHE A 220 -11.48 1.77 27.95
N LEU A 221 -11.95 0.53 28.14
CA LEU A 221 -13.23 0.20 28.79
C LEU A 221 -14.42 0.96 28.20
N TRP A 222 -14.50 1.19 26.88
CA TRP A 222 -15.65 1.84 26.21
C TRP A 222 -16.03 3.24 26.75
N LEU A 223 -15.17 3.88 27.55
CA LEU A 223 -15.50 5.11 28.30
C LEU A 223 -15.33 6.40 27.49
N PHE A 224 -14.53 6.40 26.42
CA PHE A 224 -14.27 7.58 25.60
C PHE A 224 -13.94 7.19 24.15
N ASP A 225 -14.08 8.13 23.22
CA ASP A 225 -13.63 7.99 21.84
C ASP A 225 -12.25 8.65 21.66
N GLU A 226 -11.40 8.04 20.84
CA GLU A 226 -10.02 8.49 20.58
C GLU A 226 -9.69 8.36 19.08
N VAL A 227 -8.87 9.27 18.56
CA VAL A 227 -8.32 9.16 17.20
C VAL A 227 -7.05 8.32 17.23
N GLN A 228 -7.03 7.22 16.48
CA GLN A 228 -5.89 6.32 16.40
C GLN A 228 -5.42 6.16 14.94
N PRO A 229 -4.13 5.85 14.72
CA PRO A 229 -3.67 5.42 13.40
C PRO A 229 -4.53 4.26 12.92
N ALA A 230 -4.93 4.29 11.65
CA ALA A 230 -5.61 3.16 11.04
C ALA A 230 -4.59 2.02 10.86
N SER A 231 -4.23 1.28 11.92
CA SER A 231 -3.28 0.17 11.89
C SER A 231 -3.94 -1.11 11.39
N ALA A 232 -3.15 -2.01 10.80
CA ALA A 232 -3.64 -3.30 10.30
C ALA A 232 -3.79 -4.25 11.49
N GLY A 233 -4.90 -4.18 12.21
CA GLY A 233 -5.06 -5.07 13.37
C GLY A 233 -6.17 -4.78 14.36
N THR A 234 -7.28 -4.15 13.97
CA THR A 234 -8.52 -4.44 14.69
C THR A 234 -9.40 -5.23 13.74
N PRO A 235 -9.57 -6.54 13.96
CA PRO A 235 -10.66 -7.28 13.35
C PRO A 235 -11.93 -6.46 13.58
N GLY A 236 -12.64 -6.10 12.50
CA GLY A 236 -14.00 -5.64 12.66
C GLY A 236 -14.77 -6.74 13.36
N ALA A 237 -15.21 -6.49 14.59
CA ALA A 237 -16.35 -7.11 15.27
C ALA A 237 -16.72 -8.56 14.87
N GLU A 238 -15.77 -9.49 14.92
CA GLU A 238 -16.04 -10.93 14.82
C GLU A 238 -15.48 -11.63 16.06
N ALA A 239 -15.97 -11.24 17.25
CA ALA A 239 -15.79 -11.96 18.52
C ALA A 239 -16.56 -11.31 19.68
N VAL A 240 -17.85 -10.97 19.52
CA VAL A 240 -18.72 -10.71 20.68
C VAL A 240 -20.13 -11.25 20.41
N PHE A 241 -20.23 -12.53 20.09
CA PHE A 241 -21.36 -13.33 20.51
C PHE A 241 -20.77 -14.61 21.06
N GLY A 242 -20.48 -14.58 22.36
CA GLY A 242 -20.19 -15.78 23.12
C GLY A 242 -21.34 -16.75 22.87
N ALA A 243 -20.97 -17.96 22.46
CA ALA A 243 -21.83 -19.11 22.57
C ALA A 243 -22.43 -19.10 23.99
N ALA A 244 -23.74 -18.91 24.07
CA ALA A 244 -24.47 -19.34 25.24
C ALA A 244 -24.18 -20.84 25.38
N ALA A 245 -23.42 -21.19 26.42
CA ALA A 245 -23.35 -22.57 26.86
C ALA A 245 -24.80 -23.01 27.19
N PRO A 246 -25.23 -24.22 26.79
CA PRO A 246 -26.45 -24.76 27.34
C PRO A 246 -26.23 -24.93 28.85
N GLU A 247 -27.17 -24.37 29.63
CA GLU A 247 -27.28 -24.65 31.05
C GLU A 247 -27.44 -26.16 31.23
N ASP A 248 -26.44 -26.79 31.87
CA ASP A 248 -26.58 -28.11 32.48
C ASP A 248 -27.55 -27.96 33.65
N ASP A 249 -28.84 -28.16 33.37
CA ASP A 249 -29.83 -28.45 34.40
C ASP A 249 -29.61 -29.88 34.90
N ALA A 250 -28.78 -29.99 35.93
CA ALA A 250 -28.75 -31.14 36.81
C ALA A 250 -29.52 -30.83 38.11
N ALA A 251 -30.47 -31.72 38.40
CA ALA A 251 -31.15 -31.99 39.68
C ALA A 251 -32.37 -31.10 40.04
N ASP A 252 -33.57 -31.67 40.07
CA ASP A 252 -34.05 -32.45 41.22
C ASP A 252 -35.44 -33.08 41.00
N SER A 253 -35.63 -34.28 41.57
CA SER A 253 -36.85 -35.10 41.77
C SER A 253 -37.15 -36.22 40.77
#